data_AF-A0A352AE50-F1
#
_entry.id   AF-A0A352AE50-F1
#
_cell.length_a   1.000
_cell.length_b   1.000
_cell.length_c   1.000
_cell.angle_alpha   90.00
_cell.angle_beta   90.00
_cell.angle_gamma   90.00
#
_symmetry.space_group_name_H-M   'P 1'
#
loop_
_entity.id
_entity.type
_entity.pdbx_description
1 polymer ?
#
loop_
_entity_poly.entity_id
_entity_poly.type
_entity_poly.pdbx_seq_one_letter_code
_entity_poly.pdbx_strand_id
1 'polypeptide(L)'
;MKLKRYLLTAGGLLLIPLASAGFWWTNSIAEPTAPVGTNLAQENLSLSPVHPDEPVDATLNERFSLQNSLDRAQQIREALASFQTLTEKSKPVLGEPALTKIGNTDWETQNLGFPNWVGSVEGTLKKQDYQIKKLEFELAQKQYQDGEITKTDLQEKETNYHRAEQDFQAFWNSFKISD
;
A
#
# COMPACT_ATOMS: atom_id res chain seq x y z
N MET A 1 -17.95 -36.57 -61.95
CA MET A 1 -16.86 -37.56 -62.02
C MET A 1 -15.54 -36.79 -61.93
N LYS A 2 -14.63 -36.95 -60.96
CA LYS A 2 -14.28 -38.06 -60.07
C LYS A 2 -14.01 -37.54 -58.64
N LEU A 3 -14.43 -38.33 -57.65
CA LEU A 3 -14.01 -38.25 -56.24
C LEU A 3 -12.53 -38.65 -56.09
N LYS A 4 -11.82 -38.05 -55.14
CA LYS A 4 -10.85 -38.74 -54.27
C LYS A 4 -10.79 -38.06 -52.89
N ARG A 5 -10.58 -38.89 -51.88
CA ARG A 5 -10.86 -38.74 -50.44
C ARG A 5 -9.54 -38.71 -49.64
N TYR A 6 -9.59 -37.98 -48.51
CA TYR A 6 -8.89 -38.13 -47.21
C TYR A 6 -7.35 -38.12 -47.10
N LEU A 7 -6.82 -37.28 -46.20
CA LEU A 7 -6.38 -37.65 -44.83
C LEU A 7 -5.84 -36.43 -44.03
N LEU A 8 -6.11 -36.43 -42.72
CA LEU A 8 -5.61 -35.54 -41.67
C LEU A 8 -4.14 -35.81 -41.31
N THR A 9 -3.41 -34.77 -40.86
CA THR A 9 -2.43 -34.72 -39.73
C THR A 9 -1.91 -33.26 -39.65
N ALA A 10 -2.21 -32.43 -38.64
CA ALA A 10 -1.70 -32.37 -37.25
C ALA A 10 -0.19 -32.04 -37.11
N GLY A 11 0.13 -30.94 -36.38
CA GLY A 11 1.46 -30.61 -35.83
C GLY A 11 2.11 -29.36 -36.45
N GLY A 12 2.53 -28.32 -35.74
CA GLY A 12 2.59 -28.09 -34.30
C GLY A 12 2.80 -26.59 -34.01
N LEU A 13 2.08 -26.09 -33.01
CA LEU A 13 2.34 -24.80 -32.37
C LEU A 13 3.10 -25.11 -31.08
N LEU A 14 4.28 -24.50 -30.95
CA LEU A 14 5.16 -24.65 -29.80
C LEU A 14 4.45 -24.19 -28.52
N LEU A 15 4.06 -25.16 -27.70
CA LEU A 15 3.66 -24.98 -26.31
C LEU A 15 4.91 -24.65 -25.48
N ILE A 16 4.92 -23.47 -24.87
CA ILE A 16 5.82 -23.15 -23.76
C ILE A 16 5.26 -23.87 -22.52
N PRO A 17 6.02 -24.77 -21.87
CA PRO A 17 5.56 -25.38 -20.63
C PRO A 17 5.78 -24.37 -19.48
N LEU A 18 4.70 -23.74 -19.02
CA LEU A 18 4.67 -23.18 -17.68
C LEU A 18 4.60 -24.36 -16.70
N ALA A 19 5.77 -24.68 -16.16
CA ALA A 19 5.92 -25.69 -15.13
C ALA A 19 4.99 -25.37 -13.95
N SER A 20 4.19 -26.38 -13.64
CA SER A 20 3.45 -26.60 -12.42
C SER A 20 4.26 -26.23 -11.16
N ALA A 21 3.88 -25.15 -10.50
CA ALA A 21 4.00 -25.04 -9.05
C ALA A 21 2.59 -25.30 -8.50
N GLY A 22 2.39 -26.52 -7.99
CA GLY A 22 1.13 -26.93 -7.40
C GLY A 22 0.81 -26.08 -6.17
N PHE A 23 -0.37 -25.47 -6.17
CA PHE A 23 -1.05 -25.07 -4.96
C PHE A 23 -2.50 -25.53 -5.07
N TRP A 24 -2.79 -26.61 -4.36
CA TRP A 24 -4.14 -27.13 -4.19
C TRP A 24 -4.81 -26.32 -3.09
N TRP A 25 -5.78 -25.49 -3.45
CA TRP A 25 -6.85 -25.10 -2.54
C TRP A 25 -8.16 -25.45 -3.22
N THR A 26 -8.74 -26.59 -2.86
CA THR A 26 -10.17 -26.82 -3.06
C THR A 26 -10.90 -26.05 -1.96
N ASN A 27 -11.39 -24.87 -2.29
CA ASN A 27 -12.51 -24.27 -1.56
C ASN A 27 -13.53 -23.85 -2.62
N SER A 28 -14.68 -24.51 -2.61
CA SER A 28 -15.88 -24.03 -3.28
C SER A 28 -16.26 -22.70 -2.64
N ILE A 29 -15.94 -21.59 -3.31
CA ILE A 29 -16.45 -20.28 -2.94
C ILE A 29 -17.85 -20.21 -3.55
N ALA A 30 -18.87 -20.14 -2.69
CA ALA A 30 -20.21 -19.79 -3.12
C ALA A 30 -20.18 -18.38 -3.75
N GLU A 31 -20.82 -18.22 -4.91
CA GLU A 31 -20.94 -16.94 -5.62
C GLU A 31 -21.54 -15.86 -4.69
N PRO A 32 -20.86 -14.73 -4.47
CA PRO A 32 -21.45 -13.62 -3.74
C PRO A 32 -22.30 -12.78 -4.70
N THR A 33 -23.61 -13.02 -4.70
CA THR A 33 -24.59 -12.08 -5.25
C THR A 33 -24.78 -10.92 -4.26
N ALA A 34 -23.87 -9.96 -4.24
CA ALA A 34 -24.08 -8.68 -3.57
C ALA A 34 -23.36 -7.55 -4.32
N PRO A 35 -23.97 -6.37 -4.45
CA PRO A 35 -23.35 -5.24 -5.15
C PRO A 35 -22.08 -4.83 -4.41
N VAL A 36 -20.99 -4.63 -5.15
CA VAL A 36 -19.68 -4.22 -4.63
C VAL A 36 -19.78 -2.81 -4.07
N GLY A 37 -20.24 -2.70 -2.83
CA GLY A 37 -20.08 -1.54 -1.98
C GLY A 37 -18.74 -1.63 -1.25
N THR A 38 -18.10 -0.49 -1.06
CA THR A 38 -16.79 -0.22 -0.45
C THR A 38 -16.58 -0.70 1.00
N ASN A 39 -17.33 -1.69 1.51
CA ASN A 39 -17.41 -2.07 2.93
C ASN A 39 -16.78 -3.43 3.30
N LEU A 40 -15.96 -4.04 2.44
CA LEU A 40 -15.35 -5.35 2.73
C LEU A 40 -14.51 -5.38 4.04
N ALA A 41 -13.96 -4.23 4.47
CA ALA A 41 -13.20 -4.15 5.72
C ALA A 41 -14.08 -4.06 6.98
N GLN A 42 -15.31 -3.57 6.86
CA GLN A 42 -16.17 -3.26 7.99
C GLN A 42 -17.02 -4.46 8.41
N GLU A 43 -17.34 -5.36 7.48
CA GLU A 43 -18.18 -6.54 7.79
C GLU A 43 -17.51 -7.56 8.72
N ASN A 44 -16.19 -7.49 8.93
CA ASN A 44 -15.46 -8.44 9.79
C ASN A 44 -14.88 -7.86 11.09
N LEU A 45 -14.86 -6.53 11.26
CA LEU A 45 -14.29 -5.87 12.43
C LEU A 45 -15.38 -5.09 13.17
N SER A 46 -15.84 -5.61 14.30
CA SER A 46 -16.77 -4.90 15.20
C SER A 46 -16.00 -3.80 15.97
N LEU A 47 -15.85 -2.64 15.33
CA LEU A 47 -15.17 -1.48 15.92
C LEU A 47 -16.18 -0.55 16.59
N SER A 48 -15.82 -0.03 17.76
CA SER A 48 -16.53 1.08 18.40
C SER A 48 -15.96 2.42 17.91
N PRO A 49 -16.78 3.49 17.83
CA PRO A 49 -16.30 4.84 17.57
C PRO A 49 -15.18 5.24 18.53
N VAL A 50 -14.13 5.88 17.99
CA VAL A 50 -13.03 6.43 18.80
C VAL A 50 -13.47 7.70 19.53
N HIS A 51 -14.44 8.44 18.97
CA HIS A 51 -15.05 9.62 19.57
C HIS A 51 -16.59 9.53 19.48
N PRO A 52 -17.36 9.93 20.51
CA PRO A 52 -18.82 9.82 20.50
C PRO A 52 -19.51 10.52 19.32
N ASP A 53 -18.95 11.64 18.86
CA ASP A 53 -19.52 12.46 17.79
C ASP A 53 -18.99 12.11 16.39
N GLU A 54 -18.17 11.06 16.27
CA GLU A 54 -17.54 10.68 15.00
C GLU A 54 -17.84 9.20 14.67
N PRO A 55 -18.50 8.91 13.53
CA PRO A 55 -18.74 7.52 13.15
C PRO A 55 -17.43 6.80 12.81
N VAL A 56 -17.41 5.47 12.94
CA VAL A 56 -16.23 4.64 12.61
C VAL A 56 -15.74 4.92 11.19
N ASP A 57 -16.64 5.11 10.24
CA ASP A 57 -16.31 5.38 8.83
C ASP A 57 -15.51 6.66 8.65
N ALA A 58 -15.78 7.70 9.44
CA ALA A 58 -15.01 8.93 9.37
C ALA A 58 -13.57 8.68 9.83
N THR A 59 -13.38 7.91 10.90
CA THR A 59 -12.03 7.54 11.35
C THR A 59 -11.30 6.70 10.29
N LEU A 60 -11.93 5.67 9.74
CA LEU A 60 -11.29 4.79 8.75
C LEU A 60 -10.98 5.52 7.43
N ASN A 61 -11.93 6.30 6.92
CA ASN A 61 -11.85 6.88 5.58
C ASN A 61 -11.21 8.27 5.55
N GLU A 62 -11.21 9.01 6.67
CA GLU A 62 -10.59 10.34 6.73
C GLU A 62 -9.29 10.29 7.53
N ARG A 63 -9.35 9.88 8.81
CA ARG A 63 -8.17 9.90 9.70
C ARG A 63 -7.12 8.88 9.29
N PHE A 64 -7.52 7.68 8.91
CA PHE A 64 -6.62 6.62 8.47
C PHE A 64 -6.48 6.55 6.94
N SER A 65 -6.95 7.57 6.21
CA SER A 65 -6.66 7.70 4.79
C SER A 65 -5.14 7.79 4.56
N LEU A 66 -4.71 7.32 3.39
CA LEU A 66 -3.30 7.43 2.98
C LEU A 66 -2.81 8.87 3.03
N GLN A 67 -3.57 9.80 2.43
CA GLN A 67 -3.16 11.21 2.35
C GLN A 67 -3.01 11.82 3.74
N ASN A 68 -4.02 11.65 4.62
CA ASN A 68 -3.92 12.19 5.97
C ASN A 68 -2.76 11.56 6.76
N SER A 69 -2.52 10.25 6.58
CA SER A 69 -1.41 9.56 7.23
C SER A 69 -0.04 10.08 6.77
N LEU A 70 0.12 10.35 5.47
CA LEU A 70 1.33 10.98 4.94
C LEU A 70 1.50 12.42 5.45
N ASP A 71 0.41 13.20 5.52
CA ASP A 71 0.45 14.54 6.10
C ASP A 71 0.85 14.50 7.58
N ARG A 72 0.39 13.50 8.34
CA ARG A 72 0.82 13.30 9.74
C ARG A 72 2.30 12.93 9.84
N ALA A 73 2.80 12.06 8.95
CA ALA A 73 4.23 11.72 8.92
C ALA A 73 5.09 12.96 8.66
N GLN A 74 4.66 13.84 7.75
CA GLN A 74 5.33 15.11 7.50
C GLN A 74 5.31 16.03 8.72
N GLN A 75 4.19 16.14 9.44
CA GLN A 75 4.14 16.92 10.68
C GLN A 75 5.05 16.36 11.78
N ILE A 76 5.14 15.03 11.91
CA ILE A 76 6.07 14.38 12.84
C ILE A 76 7.51 14.75 12.48
N ARG A 77 7.87 14.74 11.19
CA ARG A 77 9.18 15.18 10.71
C ARG A 77 9.51 16.61 11.15
N GLU A 78 8.57 17.53 10.96
CA GLU A 78 8.71 18.95 11.33
C GLU A 78 8.84 19.15 12.85
N ALA A 79 8.08 18.38 13.63
CA ALA A 79 8.18 18.39 15.08
C ALA A 79 9.56 17.89 15.55
N LEU A 80 10.07 16.81 14.96
CA LEU A 80 11.39 16.26 15.26
C LEU A 80 12.53 17.22 14.88
N ALA A 81 12.41 17.91 13.74
CA ALA A 81 13.37 18.95 13.33
C ALA A 81 13.35 20.16 14.30
N SER A 82 12.16 20.53 14.78
CA SER A 82 12.01 21.56 15.81
C SER A 82 12.65 21.14 17.14
N PHE A 83 12.51 19.86 17.51
CA PHE A 83 13.14 19.30 18.70
C PHE A 83 14.67 19.25 18.60
N GLN A 84 15.22 18.93 17.42
CA GLN A 84 16.65 19.04 17.16
C GLN A 84 17.14 20.48 17.36
N THR A 85 16.44 21.46 16.78
CA THR A 85 16.77 22.89 16.94
C THR A 85 16.71 23.32 18.41
N LEU A 86 15.71 22.85 19.15
CA LEU A 86 15.59 23.11 20.58
C LEU A 86 16.77 22.51 21.36
N THR A 87 17.15 21.27 21.03
CA THR A 87 18.28 20.57 21.66
C THR A 87 19.58 21.35 21.49
N GLU A 88 19.87 21.81 20.27
CA GLU A 88 21.05 22.63 19.98
C GLU A 88 21.07 23.94 20.78
N LYS A 89 19.93 24.63 20.84
CA LYS A 89 19.79 25.89 21.59
C LYS A 89 19.86 25.70 23.11
N SER A 90 19.40 24.56 23.63
CA SER A 90 19.40 24.24 25.05
C SER A 90 20.74 23.70 25.55
N LYS A 91 21.59 23.15 24.67
CA LYS A 91 22.91 22.62 25.01
C LYS A 91 23.80 23.55 25.85
N PRO A 92 23.98 24.85 25.53
CA PRO A 92 24.80 25.74 26.35
C PRO A 92 24.20 26.07 27.72
N VAL A 93 22.89 25.89 27.91
CA VAL A 93 22.19 26.23 29.16
C VAL A 93 22.09 25.02 30.09
N LEU A 94 21.72 23.87 29.56
CA LEU A 94 21.47 22.65 30.33
C LEU A 94 22.73 21.79 30.51
N GLY A 95 23.67 21.87 29.57
CA GLY A 95 24.82 20.97 29.49
C GLY A 95 24.45 19.56 29.01
N GLU A 96 25.46 18.81 28.58
CA GLU A 96 25.28 17.47 28.01
C GLU A 96 24.66 16.45 28.98
N PRO A 97 25.06 16.37 30.28
CA PRO A 97 24.50 15.37 31.18
C PRO A 97 22.99 15.52 31.42
N ALA A 98 22.48 16.76 31.40
CA ALA A 98 21.06 17.02 31.55
C ALA A 98 20.29 16.65 30.26
N LEU A 99 20.83 17.00 29.08
CA LEU A 99 20.25 16.62 27.80
C LEU A 99 20.17 15.10 27.64
N THR A 100 21.24 14.37 27.95
CA THR A 100 21.24 12.90 27.87
C THR A 100 20.13 12.26 28.72
N LYS A 101 19.77 12.86 29.87
CA LYS A 101 18.65 12.38 30.71
C LYS A 101 17.27 12.64 30.10
N ILE A 102 17.13 13.65 29.23
CA ILE A 102 15.89 13.91 28.49
C ILE A 102 15.68 12.83 27.42
N GLY A 103 16.77 12.33 26.83
CA GLY A 103 16.75 11.26 25.83
C GLY A 103 16.46 11.77 24.42
N ASN A 104 16.85 10.99 23.41
CA ASN A 104 16.77 11.36 21.99
C ASN A 104 17.46 12.69 21.65
N THR A 105 18.44 13.11 22.44
CA THR A 105 19.21 14.36 22.26
C THR A 105 20.61 14.14 21.69
N ASP A 106 21.03 12.88 21.56
CA ASP A 106 22.30 12.53 20.95
C ASP A 106 22.26 12.74 19.43
N TRP A 107 23.44 12.98 18.86
CA TRP A 107 23.57 13.31 17.45
C TRP A 107 23.05 12.21 16.54
N GLU A 108 23.35 10.94 16.87
CA GLU A 108 22.94 9.77 16.09
C GLU A 108 21.41 9.68 16.01
N THR A 109 20.72 9.77 17.15
CA THR A 109 19.26 9.75 17.19
C THR A 109 18.65 10.90 16.41
N GLN A 110 19.17 12.13 16.56
CA GLN A 110 18.55 13.30 15.91
C GLN A 110 18.82 13.37 14.41
N ASN A 111 20.00 12.98 13.95
CA ASN A 111 20.42 13.16 12.55
C ASN A 111 20.26 11.89 11.72
N LEU A 112 20.32 10.71 12.33
CA LEU A 112 20.14 9.43 11.66
C LEU A 112 18.80 8.79 12.05
N GLY A 113 18.51 8.71 13.35
CA GLY A 113 17.30 8.10 13.88
C GLY A 113 16.03 8.77 13.36
N PHE A 114 15.83 10.07 13.63
CA PHE A 114 14.60 10.77 13.29
C PHE A 114 14.23 10.69 11.79
N PRO A 115 15.14 10.98 10.83
CA PRO A 115 14.83 10.82 9.42
C PRO A 115 14.48 9.37 9.04
N ASN A 116 15.23 8.39 9.57
CA ASN A 116 15.01 6.97 9.28
C ASN A 116 13.67 6.48 9.83
N TRP A 117 13.27 6.91 11.04
CA TRP A 117 12.00 6.50 11.66
C TRP A 117 10.81 6.99 10.85
N VAL A 118 10.78 8.28 10.50
CA VAL A 118 9.68 8.86 9.73
C VAL A 118 9.66 8.28 8.31
N GLY A 119 10.82 8.19 7.66
CA GLY A 119 10.91 7.62 6.32
C GLY A 119 10.46 6.16 6.26
N SER A 120 10.73 5.36 7.29
CA SER A 120 10.25 3.98 7.37
C SER A 120 8.71 3.89 7.44
N VAL A 121 8.07 4.81 8.16
CA VAL A 121 6.60 4.90 8.23
C VAL A 121 6.03 5.31 6.87
N GLU A 122 6.55 6.38 6.25
CA GLU A 122 6.11 6.82 4.93
C GLU A 122 6.27 5.74 3.86
N GLY A 123 7.42 5.06 3.85
CA GLY A 123 7.68 3.96 2.93
C GLY A 123 6.72 2.79 3.13
N THR A 124 6.37 2.48 4.38
CA THR A 124 5.38 1.44 4.69
C THR A 124 4.01 1.80 4.15
N LEU A 125 3.55 3.04 4.37
CA LEU A 125 2.25 3.52 3.90
C LEU A 125 2.15 3.47 2.36
N LYS A 126 3.18 3.96 1.66
CA LYS A 126 3.22 3.94 0.18
C LYS A 126 3.30 2.52 -0.38
N LYS A 127 4.07 1.65 0.25
CA LYS A 127 4.15 0.23 -0.14
C LYS A 127 2.79 -0.45 0.00
N GLN A 128 2.09 -0.23 1.11
CA GLN A 128 0.78 -0.81 1.35
C GLN A 128 -0.25 -0.32 0.34
N ASP A 129 -0.28 0.98 0.04
CA ASP A 129 -1.17 1.52 -1.00
C ASP A 129 -0.91 0.90 -2.36
N TYR A 130 0.36 0.84 -2.80
CA TYR A 130 0.74 0.14 -4.02
C TYR A 130 0.23 -1.31 -4.07
N GLN A 131 0.42 -2.06 -2.98
CA GLN A 131 -0.02 -3.46 -2.89
C GLN A 131 -1.55 -3.58 -2.96
N ILE A 132 -2.27 -2.69 -2.29
CA ILE A 132 -3.74 -2.65 -2.31
C ILE A 132 -4.23 -2.33 -3.73
N LYS A 133 -3.68 -1.31 -4.39
CA LYS A 133 -4.09 -0.93 -5.76
C LYS A 133 -3.75 -1.98 -6.80
N LYS A 134 -2.64 -2.71 -6.61
CA LYS A 134 -2.32 -3.88 -7.43
C LYS A 134 -3.38 -4.96 -7.30
N LEU A 135 -3.76 -5.33 -6.08
CA LEU A 135 -4.78 -6.34 -5.83
C LEU A 135 -6.16 -5.90 -6.34
N GLU A 136 -6.53 -4.64 -6.16
CA GLU A 136 -7.77 -4.08 -6.72
C GLU A 136 -7.80 -4.18 -8.25
N PHE A 137 -6.68 -3.94 -8.93
CA PHE A 137 -6.60 -4.08 -10.39
C PHE A 137 -6.64 -5.56 -10.83
N GLU A 138 -5.91 -6.45 -10.17
CA GLU A 138 -5.95 -7.89 -10.45
C GLU A 138 -7.36 -8.47 -10.26
N LEU A 139 -8.08 -8.03 -9.22
CA LEU A 139 -9.48 -8.36 -9.02
C LEU A 139 -10.35 -7.82 -10.17
N ALA A 140 -10.20 -6.55 -10.53
CA ALA A 140 -10.96 -5.94 -11.62
C ALA A 140 -10.73 -6.66 -12.97
N GLN A 141 -9.52 -7.17 -13.22
CA GLN A 141 -9.25 -7.98 -14.42
C GLN A 141 -10.12 -9.24 -14.46
N LYS A 142 -10.33 -9.91 -13.32
CA LYS A 142 -11.21 -11.09 -13.22
C LYS A 142 -12.67 -10.71 -13.40
N GLN A 143 -13.14 -9.70 -12.67
CA GLN A 143 -14.51 -9.23 -12.77
C GLN A 143 -14.88 -8.78 -14.19
N TYR A 144 -13.95 -8.16 -14.92
CA TYR A 144 -14.16 -7.78 -16.31
C TYR A 144 -14.23 -9.01 -17.25
N GLN A 145 -13.42 -10.04 -17.01
CA GLN A 145 -13.48 -11.31 -17.76
C GLN A 145 -14.84 -12.00 -17.56
N ASP A 146 -15.38 -11.91 -16.35
CA ASP A 146 -16.65 -12.51 -15.96
C ASP A 146 -17.87 -11.63 -16.34
N GLY A 147 -17.62 -10.40 -16.83
CA GLY A 147 -18.66 -9.46 -17.26
C GLY A 147 -19.36 -8.71 -16.12
N GLU A 148 -18.79 -8.73 -14.91
CA GLU A 148 -19.34 -8.09 -13.71
C GLU A 148 -19.12 -6.57 -13.67
N ILE A 149 -18.02 -6.09 -14.28
CA ILE A 149 -17.68 -4.67 -14.35
C ILE A 149 -17.48 -4.22 -15.79
N THR A 150 -17.57 -2.91 -16.02
CA THR A 150 -17.35 -2.34 -17.35
C THR A 150 -15.85 -2.21 -17.66
N LYS A 151 -15.54 -2.00 -18.94
CA LYS A 151 -14.17 -1.66 -19.36
C LYS A 151 -13.68 -0.37 -18.71
N THR A 152 -14.56 0.60 -18.47
CA THR A 152 -14.22 1.86 -17.82
C THR A 152 -13.76 1.64 -16.38
N ASP A 153 -14.46 0.78 -15.63
CA ASP A 153 -14.10 0.45 -14.25
C ASP A 153 -12.73 -0.23 -14.18
N LEU A 154 -12.45 -1.15 -15.12
CA LEU A 154 -11.14 -1.78 -15.24
C LEU A 154 -10.03 -0.75 -15.49
N GLN A 155 -10.25 0.20 -16.41
CA GLN A 155 -9.29 1.26 -16.74
C GLN A 155 -9.03 2.22 -15.58
N GLU A 156 -10.03 2.49 -14.76
CA GLU A 156 -9.86 3.28 -13.54
C GLU A 156 -8.94 2.57 -12.55
N LYS A 157 -9.17 1.27 -12.31
CA LYS A 157 -8.31 0.47 -11.43
C LYS A 157 -6.88 0.35 -11.95
N GLU A 158 -6.70 0.17 -13.26
CA GLU A 158 -5.39 0.18 -13.91
C GLU A 158 -4.66 1.52 -13.70
N THR A 159 -5.36 2.64 -13.89
CA THR A 159 -4.79 3.98 -13.70
C THR A 159 -4.36 4.20 -12.25
N ASN A 160 -5.19 3.78 -11.29
CA ASN A 160 -4.88 3.90 -9.87
C ASN A 160 -3.68 3.02 -9.47
N TYR A 161 -3.59 1.81 -10.00
CA TYR A 161 -2.42 0.94 -9.82
C TYR A 161 -1.13 1.61 -10.32
N HIS A 162 -1.12 2.11 -11.55
CA HIS A 162 0.08 2.74 -12.12
C HIS A 162 0.49 4.01 -11.38
N ARG A 163 -0.47 4.80 -10.90
CA ARG A 163 -0.16 5.95 -10.04
C ARG A 163 0.52 5.52 -8.74
N ALA A 164 -0.04 4.54 -8.03
CA ALA A 164 0.53 4.06 -6.79
C ALA A 164 1.92 3.42 -7.00
N GLU A 165 2.11 2.72 -8.12
CA GLU A 165 3.41 2.18 -8.54
C GLU A 165 4.44 3.30 -8.74
N GLN A 166 4.09 4.34 -9.50
CA GLN A 166 4.95 5.50 -9.73
C GLN A 166 5.30 6.23 -8.42
N ASP A 167 4.31 6.46 -7.56
CA ASP A 167 4.51 7.14 -6.28
C ASP A 167 5.41 6.35 -5.33
N PHE A 168 5.23 5.03 -5.26
CA PHE A 168 6.09 4.17 -4.46
C PHE A 168 7.50 4.10 -5.04
N GLN A 169 7.65 4.00 -6.37
CA GLN A 169 8.96 3.95 -7.01
C GLN A 169 9.72 5.27 -6.88
N ALA A 170 9.02 6.41 -6.98
CA ALA A 170 9.59 7.73 -6.72
C ALA A 170 10.08 7.85 -5.28
N PHE A 171 9.29 7.40 -4.31
CA PHE A 171 9.74 7.32 -2.92
C PHE A 171 10.96 6.41 -2.76
N TRP A 172 10.91 5.19 -3.27
CA TRP A 172 12.01 4.23 -3.18
C TRP A 172 13.33 4.78 -3.72
N ASN A 173 13.28 5.48 -4.86
CA ASN A 173 14.46 6.07 -5.50
C ASN A 173 15.02 7.29 -4.76
N SER A 174 14.20 7.97 -3.96
CA SER A 174 14.59 9.16 -3.17
C SER A 174 14.95 8.82 -1.73
N PHE A 175 14.43 7.72 -1.19
CA PHE A 175 14.66 7.28 0.16
C PHE A 175 16.13 6.89 0.35
N LYS A 176 16.74 7.47 1.38
CA LYS A 176 18.10 7.16 1.80
C LYS A 176 18.06 6.87 3.28
N ILE A 177 18.73 5.79 3.67
CA ILE A 177 19.03 5.52 5.07
C ILE A 177 20.20 6.43 5.43
N SER A 178 20.01 7.24 6.45
CA SER A 178 21.09 8.00 7.07
C SER A 178 21.91 7.04 7.93
N ASP A 179 23.20 6.89 7.61
CA ASP A 179 24.20 6.08 8.33
C ASP A 179 25.39 6.91 8.82
#